data_AF-A0A7V5M6N5-F1
#
_entry.id   AF-A0A7V5M6N5-F1
#
_cell.length_a   1.000
_cell.length_b   1.000
_cell.length_c   1.000
_cell.angle_alpha   90.00
_cell.angle_beta   90.00
_cell.angle_gamma   90.00
#
_symmetry.space_group_name_H-M   'P 1'
#
loop_
_entity.id
_entity.type
_entity.pdbx_description
1 polymer ?
#
loop_
_entity_poly.entity_id
_entity_poly.type
_entity_poly.pdbx_seq_one_letter_code
_entity_poly.pdbx_strand_id
1 'polypeptide(L)'
;FPYSIGTMIEIPRACVVADKIAEQADFFSFGTNDLTQTTFGFSRDDVGSFLPDYLKKNILPFDPFQKLDQEGVGELIAMGIKKGRSVRKDLKVGICGEHGGDPSSIEFCHRVGMDYVSCSPYRVPIARLAAAQAAIINGKKTKKGKS
;
A
#
# COMPACT_ATOMS: atom_id res chain seq x y z
N PHE A 1 -14.20 25.12 -11.70
CA PHE A 1 -14.30 23.88 -10.92
C PHE A 1 -12.96 23.61 -10.26
N PRO A 2 -12.88 23.34 -8.95
CA PRO A 2 -11.64 22.91 -8.32
C PRO A 2 -11.27 21.51 -8.83
N TYR A 3 -10.00 21.29 -9.11
CA TYR A 3 -9.44 20.00 -9.49
C TYR A 3 -8.09 19.81 -8.79
N SER A 4 -7.64 18.55 -8.67
CA SER A 4 -6.36 18.20 -8.05
C SER A 4 -5.57 17.32 -9.01
N ILE A 5 -4.24 17.53 -9.03
CA ILE A 5 -3.32 16.72 -9.83
C ILE A 5 -2.40 15.99 -8.87
N GLY A 6 -2.44 14.67 -8.93
CA GLY A 6 -1.58 13.79 -8.14
C GLY A 6 -0.81 12.83 -9.03
N THR A 7 -0.16 11.85 -8.41
CA THR A 7 0.64 10.88 -9.13
C THR A 7 0.52 9.48 -8.55
N MET A 8 0.80 8.49 -9.39
CA MET A 8 0.96 7.12 -8.93
C MET A 8 2.36 6.93 -8.36
N ILE A 9 2.45 6.28 -7.20
CA ILE A 9 3.72 5.86 -6.60
C ILE A 9 3.85 4.37 -6.81
N GLU A 10 4.46 4.01 -7.93
CA GLU A 10 4.54 2.62 -8.42
C GLU A 10 5.95 2.18 -8.83
N ILE A 11 6.93 3.08 -8.70
CA ILE A 11 8.36 2.80 -8.95
C ILE A 11 9.14 3.02 -7.66
N PRO A 12 10.09 2.14 -7.26
CA PRO A 12 10.83 2.27 -6.01
C PRO A 12 11.53 3.61 -5.86
N ARG A 13 12.06 4.16 -6.96
CA ARG A 13 12.68 5.49 -6.97
C ARG A 13 11.71 6.59 -6.53
N ALA A 14 10.42 6.50 -6.89
CA ALA A 14 9.42 7.46 -6.50
C ALA A 14 9.21 7.46 -4.97
N CYS A 15 9.22 6.29 -4.33
CA CYS A 15 9.19 6.18 -2.87
C CYS A 15 10.43 6.83 -2.22
N VAL A 16 11.61 6.58 -2.80
CA VAL A 16 12.90 7.09 -2.28
C VAL A 16 12.99 8.62 -2.38
N VAL A 17 12.39 9.26 -3.38
CA VAL A 17 12.43 10.72 -3.58
C VAL A 17 11.06 11.39 -3.42
N ALA A 18 10.17 10.76 -2.67
CA ALA A 18 8.78 11.18 -2.52
C ALA A 18 8.61 12.60 -1.93
N ASP A 19 9.59 13.09 -1.20
CA ASP A 19 9.69 14.47 -0.73
C ASP A 19 9.69 15.45 -1.90
N LYS A 20 10.52 15.22 -2.93
CA LYS A 20 10.60 16.06 -4.13
C LYS A 20 9.33 15.97 -4.97
N ILE A 21 8.75 14.77 -5.07
CA ILE A 21 7.51 14.55 -5.82
C ILE A 21 6.34 15.28 -5.14
N ALA A 22 6.31 15.28 -3.81
CA ALA A 22 5.31 15.98 -3.02
C ALA A 22 5.41 17.52 -3.13
N GLU A 23 6.41 18.10 -3.78
CA GLU A 23 6.35 19.53 -4.12
C GLU A 23 5.24 19.81 -5.16
N GLN A 24 4.97 18.84 -6.05
CA GLN A 24 4.12 19.03 -7.23
C GLN A 24 2.79 18.26 -7.20
N ALA A 25 2.68 17.19 -6.41
CA ALA A 25 1.52 16.28 -6.47
C ALA A 25 0.56 16.39 -5.28
N ASP A 26 -0.67 16.84 -5.50
CA ASP A 26 -1.70 17.04 -4.47
C ASP A 26 -2.08 15.75 -3.71
N PHE A 27 -1.89 14.59 -4.34
CA PHE A 27 -2.13 13.28 -3.73
C PHE A 27 -1.19 12.22 -4.30
N PHE A 28 -0.99 11.15 -3.52
CA PHE A 28 -0.32 9.92 -3.95
C PHE A 28 -1.32 8.76 -4.01
N SER A 29 -1.24 7.97 -5.08
CA SER A 29 -1.91 6.68 -5.17
C SER A 29 -0.85 5.59 -5.34
N PHE A 30 -0.71 4.69 -4.38
CA PHE A 30 0.25 3.59 -4.50
C PHE A 30 -0.26 2.53 -5.49
N GLY A 31 0.42 2.42 -6.62
CA GLY A 31 0.22 1.39 -7.64
C GLY A 31 1.00 0.14 -7.22
N THR A 32 0.44 -0.62 -6.29
CA THR A 32 1.20 -1.68 -5.63
C THR A 32 1.48 -2.90 -6.49
N ASN A 33 0.73 -3.11 -7.58
CA ASN A 33 1.02 -4.19 -8.52
C ASN A 33 2.40 -3.97 -9.19
N ASP A 34 2.60 -2.78 -9.76
CA ASP A 34 3.85 -2.40 -10.43
C ASP A 34 4.98 -2.14 -9.43
N LEU A 35 4.66 -1.60 -8.25
CA LEU A 35 5.64 -1.45 -7.17
C LEU A 35 6.15 -2.82 -6.70
N THR A 36 5.27 -3.82 -6.52
CA THR A 36 5.69 -5.19 -6.20
C THR A 36 6.57 -5.76 -7.30
N GLN A 37 6.15 -5.64 -8.57
CA GLN A 37 6.91 -6.14 -9.72
C GLN A 37 8.32 -5.57 -9.75
N THR A 38 8.48 -4.27 -9.58
CA THR A 38 9.79 -3.59 -9.62
C THR A 38 10.61 -3.77 -8.35
N THR A 39 9.98 -4.04 -7.20
CA THR A 39 10.68 -4.32 -5.93
C THR A 39 11.21 -5.75 -5.88
N PHE A 40 10.41 -6.73 -6.30
CA PHE A 40 10.82 -8.15 -6.36
C PHE A 40 11.63 -8.48 -7.62
N GLY A 41 11.53 -7.67 -8.67
CA GLY A 41 12.03 -8.03 -9.99
C GLY A 41 11.19 -9.11 -10.67
N PHE A 42 9.90 -9.19 -10.35
CA PHE A 42 8.98 -10.20 -10.85
C PHE A 42 8.09 -9.63 -11.95
N SER A 43 8.29 -10.06 -13.19
CA SER A 43 7.33 -9.82 -14.27
C SER A 43 6.01 -10.54 -13.96
N ARG A 44 4.90 -9.81 -13.87
CA ARG A 44 3.57 -10.40 -13.61
C ARG A 44 3.14 -11.41 -14.66
N ASP A 45 3.58 -11.23 -15.90
CA ASP A 45 3.23 -12.12 -17.00
C ASP A 45 4.03 -13.45 -16.95
N ASP A 46 5.22 -13.43 -16.36
CA ASP A 46 6.13 -14.58 -16.33
C ASP A 46 6.16 -15.31 -14.97
N VAL A 47 5.72 -14.65 -13.90
CA VAL A 47 5.84 -15.16 -12.51
C VAL A 47 5.12 -16.48 -12.29
N GLY A 48 4.08 -16.76 -13.08
CA GLY A 48 3.34 -18.03 -13.04
C GLY A 48 4.19 -19.27 -13.31
N SER A 49 5.34 -19.11 -13.98
CA SER A 49 6.26 -20.22 -14.29
C SER A 49 7.06 -20.73 -13.08
N PHE A 50 7.26 -19.91 -12.04
CA PHE A 50 8.11 -20.26 -10.89
C PHE A 50 7.49 -19.97 -9.52
N LEU A 51 6.52 -19.07 -9.42
CA LEU A 51 5.90 -18.71 -8.14
C LEU A 51 5.27 -19.92 -7.41
N PRO A 52 4.56 -20.86 -8.09
CA PRO A 52 4.03 -22.04 -7.42
C PRO A 52 5.11 -22.89 -6.72
N ASP A 53 6.29 -22.99 -7.32
CA ASP A 53 7.43 -23.70 -6.73
C ASP A 53 8.00 -22.95 -5.52
N TYR A 54 8.05 -21.62 -5.57
CA TYR A 54 8.49 -20.79 -4.44
C TYR A 54 7.58 -20.96 -3.23
N LEU A 55 6.26 -21.00 -3.45
CA LEU A 55 5.26 -21.24 -2.40
C LEU A 55 5.38 -22.66 -1.85
N LYS A 56 5.46 -23.68 -2.71
CA LYS A 56 5.59 -25.09 -2.30
C LYS A 56 6.86 -25.35 -1.49
N LYS A 57 7.95 -24.66 -1.81
CA LYS A 57 9.25 -24.74 -1.11
C LYS A 57 9.33 -23.80 0.10
N ASN A 58 8.28 -23.05 0.42
CA ASN A 58 8.26 -22.04 1.47
C ASN A 58 9.38 -20.98 1.32
N ILE A 59 9.80 -20.69 0.09
CA ILE A 59 10.69 -19.56 -0.21
C ILE A 59 9.92 -18.25 -0.02
N LEU A 60 8.65 -18.23 -0.43
CA LEU A 60 7.70 -17.16 -0.14
C LEU A 60 6.53 -17.71 0.66
N PRO A 61 6.05 -16.98 1.68
CA PRO A 61 4.91 -17.41 2.50
C PRO A 61 3.55 -17.21 1.81
N PHE A 62 3.49 -16.35 0.79
CA PHE A 62 2.28 -16.02 0.03
C PHE A 62 2.62 -15.40 -1.32
N ASP A 63 1.65 -15.33 -2.22
CA ASP A 63 1.76 -14.59 -3.49
C ASP A 63 1.81 -13.07 -3.21
N PRO A 64 2.93 -12.39 -3.50
CA PRO A 64 3.10 -10.97 -3.19
C PRO A 64 2.25 -10.03 -4.08
N PHE A 65 1.56 -10.55 -5.10
CA PHE A 65 0.60 -9.79 -5.91
C PHE A 65 -0.84 -9.91 -5.40
N GLN A 66 -1.12 -10.84 -4.50
CA GLN A 66 -2.43 -10.99 -3.85
C GLN A 66 -2.42 -10.38 -2.45
N LYS A 67 -1.32 -10.54 -1.73
CA LYS A 67 -1.12 -10.01 -0.38
C LYS A 67 0.15 -9.18 -0.34
N LEU A 68 0.04 -7.97 0.20
CA LEU A 68 1.14 -7.02 0.26
C LEU A 68 2.30 -7.59 1.08
N ASP A 69 3.49 -7.65 0.48
CA ASP A 69 4.74 -7.84 1.20
C ASP A 69 5.03 -6.61 2.07
N GLN A 70 4.92 -6.78 3.39
CA GLN A 70 5.09 -5.67 4.33
C GLN A 70 6.56 -5.36 4.63
N GLU A 71 7.49 -6.29 4.40
CA GLU A 71 8.90 -6.15 4.78
C GLU A 71 9.76 -5.52 3.68
N GLY A 72 9.39 -5.72 2.41
CA GLY A 72 10.02 -5.05 1.27
C GLY A 72 9.15 -3.92 0.72
N VAL A 73 8.06 -4.26 0.04
CA VAL A 73 7.17 -3.28 -0.60
C VAL A 73 6.53 -2.33 0.42
N GLY A 74 6.15 -2.86 1.59
CA GLY A 74 5.61 -2.07 2.70
C GLY A 74 6.57 -1.01 3.22
N GLU A 75 7.86 -1.30 3.32
CA GLU A 75 8.87 -0.33 3.75
C GLU A 75 9.04 0.81 2.74
N LEU A 76 8.97 0.51 1.43
CA LEU A 76 8.95 1.55 0.39
C LEU A 76 7.69 2.42 0.51
N ILE A 77 6.53 1.83 0.74
CA ILE A 77 5.27 2.56 0.96
C ILE A 77 5.39 3.48 2.18
N ALA A 78 5.85 2.96 3.32
CA ALA A 78 6.02 3.72 4.55
C ALA A 78 7.02 4.88 4.37
N MET A 79 8.13 4.63 3.67
CA MET A 79 9.10 5.67 3.29
C MET A 79 8.46 6.76 2.42
N GLY A 80 7.73 6.37 1.38
CA GLY A 80 7.08 7.28 0.45
C GLY A 80 6.05 8.17 1.15
N ILE A 81 5.22 7.61 2.02
CA ILE A 81 4.25 8.35 2.85
C ILE A 81 4.98 9.35 3.75
N LYS A 82 5.99 8.88 4.49
CA LYS A 82 6.73 9.71 5.45
C LYS A 82 7.41 10.88 4.75
N LYS A 83 8.09 10.64 3.64
CA LYS A 83 8.80 11.66 2.86
C LYS A 83 7.82 12.64 2.21
N GLY A 84 6.76 12.14 1.56
CA GLY A 84 5.75 13.02 0.95
C GLY A 84 5.09 13.94 1.97
N ARG A 85 4.69 13.39 3.13
CA ARG A 85 4.06 14.18 4.21
C ARG A 85 5.02 15.09 4.96
N SER A 86 6.34 14.90 4.83
CA SER A 86 7.32 15.85 5.36
C SER A 86 7.32 17.19 4.60
N VAL A 87 6.89 17.17 3.33
CA VAL A 87 6.79 18.36 2.47
C VAL A 87 5.35 18.88 2.42
N ARG A 88 4.35 18.01 2.19
CA ARG A 88 2.93 18.36 2.19
C ARG A 88 2.19 17.63 3.32
N LYS A 89 1.95 18.31 4.45
CA LYS A 89 1.38 17.70 5.67
C LYS A 89 -0.01 17.10 5.47
N ASP A 90 -0.80 17.69 4.59
CA ASP A 90 -2.16 17.30 4.22
C ASP A 90 -2.23 16.44 2.96
N LEU A 91 -1.08 15.93 2.48
CA LEU A 91 -0.98 15.06 1.32
C LEU A 91 -1.93 13.87 1.48
N LYS A 92 -2.90 13.79 0.56
CA LYS A 92 -3.81 12.65 0.48
C LYS A 92 -3.09 11.46 -0.08
N VAL A 93 -3.16 10.34 0.62
CA VAL A 93 -2.49 9.11 0.21
C VAL A 93 -3.45 7.94 0.22
N GLY A 94 -3.50 7.19 -0.88
CA GLY A 94 -4.21 5.92 -0.91
C GLY A 94 -3.46 4.86 -1.68
N ILE A 95 -4.12 3.72 -1.83
CA ILE A 95 -3.64 2.54 -2.56
C ILE A 95 -4.69 2.12 -3.58
N CYS A 96 -4.22 1.64 -4.72
CA CYS A 96 -5.05 1.00 -5.74
C CYS A 96 -4.46 -0.36 -6.14
N GLY A 97 -5.30 -1.20 -6.72
CA GLY A 97 -4.93 -2.54 -7.19
C GLY A 97 -5.49 -3.66 -6.32
N GLU A 98 -4.92 -4.85 -6.49
CA GLU A 98 -5.44 -6.08 -5.88
C GLU A 98 -5.38 -6.02 -4.35
N HIS A 99 -4.27 -5.50 -3.81
CA HIS A 99 -4.02 -5.34 -2.39
C HIS A 99 -5.04 -4.44 -1.68
N GLY A 100 -5.68 -3.51 -2.41
CA GLY A 100 -6.73 -2.65 -1.85
C GLY A 100 -7.99 -3.40 -1.41
N GLY A 101 -8.12 -4.68 -1.79
CA GLY A 101 -9.21 -5.57 -1.37
C GLY A 101 -8.78 -6.72 -0.45
N ASP A 102 -7.49 -6.84 -0.10
CA ASP A 102 -7.00 -7.86 0.83
C ASP A 102 -7.06 -7.34 2.29
N PRO A 103 -7.73 -8.02 3.23
CA PRO A 103 -7.89 -7.54 4.59
C PRO A 103 -6.58 -7.22 5.32
N SER A 104 -5.55 -8.04 5.13
CA SER A 104 -4.25 -7.85 5.81
C SER A 104 -3.47 -6.66 5.25
N SER A 105 -3.57 -6.43 3.94
CA SER A 105 -3.02 -5.28 3.24
C SER A 105 -3.75 -3.99 3.65
N ILE A 106 -5.07 -4.03 3.80
CA ILE A 106 -5.87 -2.89 4.29
C ILE A 106 -5.51 -2.54 5.74
N GLU A 107 -5.29 -3.53 6.59
CA GLU A 107 -4.81 -3.30 7.96
C GLU A 107 -3.44 -2.60 7.97
N PHE A 108 -2.52 -3.04 7.10
CA PHE A 108 -1.25 -2.35 6.89
C PHE A 108 -1.46 -0.90 6.44
N CYS A 109 -2.31 -0.66 5.44
CA CYS A 109 -2.62 0.68 4.94
C CYS A 109 -3.15 1.60 6.05
N HIS A 110 -4.00 1.07 6.93
CA HIS A 110 -4.46 1.80 8.12
C HIS A 110 -3.31 2.14 9.07
N ARG A 111 -2.43 1.17 9.38
CA ARG A 111 -1.27 1.36 10.26
C ARG A 111 -0.28 2.41 9.74
N VAL A 112 -0.01 2.43 8.44
CA VAL A 112 0.89 3.43 7.82
C VAL A 112 0.19 4.77 7.56
N GLY A 113 -1.10 4.86 7.89
CA GLY A 113 -1.87 6.11 7.89
C GLY A 113 -2.33 6.55 6.51
N MET A 114 -2.65 5.63 5.60
CA MET A 114 -3.33 6.00 4.35
C MET A 114 -4.73 6.55 4.60
N ASP A 115 -5.16 7.48 3.74
CA ASP A 115 -6.48 8.12 3.77
C ASP A 115 -7.58 7.22 3.17
N TYR A 116 -7.25 6.38 2.17
CA TYR A 116 -8.21 5.51 1.50
C TYR A 116 -7.58 4.25 0.90
N VAL A 117 -8.44 3.27 0.63
CA VAL A 117 -8.14 2.09 -0.20
C VAL A 117 -9.11 2.06 -1.37
N SER A 118 -8.62 1.65 -2.54
CA SER A 118 -9.44 1.49 -3.76
C SER A 118 -9.33 0.06 -4.26
N CYS A 119 -10.47 -0.57 -4.53
CA CYS A 119 -10.57 -1.97 -4.96
C CYS A 119 -11.71 -2.17 -5.96
N SER A 120 -11.76 -3.35 -6.59
CA SER A 120 -12.83 -3.71 -7.51
C SER A 120 -14.22 -3.67 -6.83
N PRO A 121 -15.31 -3.37 -7.57
CA PRO A 121 -16.63 -3.13 -6.98
C PRO A 121 -17.10 -4.23 -6.02
N TYR A 122 -16.88 -5.50 -6.37
CA TYR A 122 -17.29 -6.66 -5.57
C TYR A 122 -16.50 -6.81 -4.27
N ARG A 123 -15.29 -6.23 -4.19
CA ARG A 123 -14.45 -6.26 -2.98
C ARG A 123 -14.74 -5.09 -2.03
N VAL A 124 -15.51 -4.08 -2.45
CA VAL A 124 -15.86 -2.92 -1.60
C VAL A 124 -16.46 -3.32 -0.24
N PRO A 125 -17.40 -4.27 -0.14
CA PRO A 125 -17.93 -4.70 1.16
C PRO A 125 -16.87 -5.30 2.09
N ILE A 126 -15.98 -6.14 1.52
CA ILE A 126 -14.86 -6.75 2.26
C ILE A 126 -13.90 -5.67 2.74
N ALA A 127 -13.55 -4.74 1.86
CA ALA A 127 -12.62 -3.66 2.18
C ALA A 127 -13.14 -2.75 3.30
N ARG A 128 -14.44 -2.44 3.29
CA ARG A 128 -15.09 -1.67 4.38
C ARG A 128 -15.06 -2.42 5.71
N LEU A 129 -15.35 -3.72 5.70
CA LEU A 129 -15.30 -4.54 6.91
C LEU A 129 -13.88 -4.62 7.47
N ALA A 130 -12.89 -4.89 6.61
CA ALA A 130 -11.48 -4.95 7.00
C ALA A 130 -10.98 -3.61 7.55
N ALA A 131 -11.32 -2.49 6.92
CA ALA A 131 -10.97 -1.15 7.40
C ALA A 131 -11.57 -0.86 8.78
N ALA A 132 -12.84 -1.25 9.01
CA ALA A 132 -13.48 -1.11 10.32
C ALA A 132 -12.80 -1.98 11.40
N GLN A 133 -12.48 -3.23 11.07
CA GLN A 133 -11.73 -4.12 11.96
C GLN A 133 -10.35 -3.55 12.30
N ALA A 134 -9.61 -3.07 11.30
CA ALA A 134 -8.30 -2.44 11.49
C ALA A 134 -8.37 -1.24 12.43
N ALA A 135 -9.38 -0.38 12.28
CA ALA A 135 -9.62 0.76 13.16
C ALA A 135 -9.95 0.34 14.60
N ILE A 136 -10.74 -0.72 14.80
CA ILE A 136 -11.10 -1.23 16.13
C ILE A 136 -9.88 -1.87 16.82
N ILE A 137 -9.14 -2.71 16.10
CA ILE A 137 -7.98 -3.45 16.63
C ILE A 137 -6.87 -2.47 17.00
N ASN A 138 -6.55 -1.53 16.12
CA ASN A 138 -5.46 -0.58 16.32
C ASN A 138 -5.86 0.63 17.18
N GLY A 139 -7.13 1.04 17.18
CA GLY A 139 -7.66 2.11 18.03
C GLY A 139 -7.75 1.75 19.52
N LYS A 140 -7.75 0.46 19.88
CA LYS A 140 -7.65 0.03 21.29
C LYS A 140 -6.24 0.22 21.87
N LYS A 141 -5.18 0.22 21.04
CA LYS A 141 -3.80 0.40 21.51
C LYS A 141 -3.51 1.84 21.97
N THR A 142 -4.11 2.85 21.35
CA THR A 142 -3.93 4.27 21.72
C THR A 142 -4.61 4.66 23.05
N LYS A 143 -5.61 3.89 23.53
CA LYS A 143 -6.27 4.16 24.82
C LYS A 143 -5.56 3.55 26.04
N LYS A 144 -4.64 2.58 25.87
CA LYS A 144 -3.93 1.92 26.98
C LYS A 144 -2.62 2.60 27.42
N GLY A 145 -2.19 3.67 26.76
CA GLY A 145 -0.96 4.42 27.09
C GLY A 145 -1.20 5.79 27.75
N LYS A 146 -2.43 6.08 28.21
CA LYS A 146 -2.81 7.31 28.92
C LYS A 146 -3.48 6.99 30.28
N SER A 147 -2.83 6.15 31.07
CA SER A 147 -3.14 5.96 32.49
C SER A 147 -1.90 6.25 33.32
#